data_AF-A0A286FBS8-F1
#
_entry.id   AF-A0A286FBS8-F1
#
_cell.length_a   1.000
_cell.length_b   1.000
_cell.length_c   1.000
_cell.angle_alpha   90.00
_cell.angle_beta   90.00
_cell.angle_gamma   90.00
#
_symmetry.space_group_name_H-M   'P 1'
#
loop_
_entity.id
_entity.type
_entity.pdbx_description
1 polymer ?
#
loop_
_entity_poly.entity_id
_entity_poly.type
_entity_poly.pdbx_seq_one_letter_code
_entity_poly.pdbx_strand_id
1 'polypeptide(L)'
;MPTNNIPVSAIVRKRVAHRASYICEYCLAQDEGSFIGFEVDHIISRKHNGSNEDSNLAYSCPDCNRNKGTDLASIDWNTRDIVRFFNPRTDIWAEHFRLSEGFIEPITVIGKVTVDIFRFNDKIRLPDRGIF
;
A
#
# COMPACT_ATOMS: atom_id res chain seq x y z
N MET A 1 -21.76 -8.15 -15.49
CA MET A 1 -20.70 -7.27 -15.99
C MET A 1 -19.45 -8.10 -16.17
N PRO A 2 -18.75 -8.05 -17.32
CA PRO A 2 -17.60 -8.91 -17.54
C PRO A 2 -16.53 -8.57 -16.50
N THR A 3 -16.09 -9.57 -15.76
CA THR A 3 -15.02 -9.42 -14.78
C THR A 3 -13.75 -9.06 -15.55
N ASN A 4 -13.17 -7.90 -15.24
CA ASN A 4 -11.89 -7.47 -15.79
C ASN A 4 -10.76 -8.31 -15.13
N ASN A 5 -10.81 -9.62 -15.35
CA ASN A 5 -9.95 -10.61 -14.70
C ASN A 5 -8.66 -10.86 -15.49
N ILE A 6 -8.33 -9.98 -16.42
CA ILE A 6 -7.07 -10.01 -17.16
C ILE A 6 -5.94 -9.82 -16.13
N PRO A 7 -5.00 -10.77 -16.01
CA PRO A 7 -3.87 -10.62 -15.12
C PRO A 7 -3.01 -9.42 -15.54
N VAL A 8 -2.41 -8.73 -14.57
CA VAL A 8 -1.36 -7.74 -14.84
C VAL A 8 -0.23 -8.44 -15.61
N SER A 9 0.31 -7.84 -16.66
CA SER A 9 1.38 -8.49 -17.44
C SER A 9 2.70 -8.51 -16.67
N ALA A 10 3.61 -9.44 -16.99
CA ALA A 10 4.93 -9.48 -16.36
C ALA A 10 5.75 -8.21 -16.59
N ILE A 11 5.58 -7.57 -17.76
CA ILE A 11 6.25 -6.31 -18.12
C ILE A 11 5.75 -5.19 -17.19
N VAL A 12 4.43 -5.09 -16.98
CA VAL A 12 3.86 -4.07 -16.09
C VAL A 12 4.28 -4.33 -14.64
N ARG A 13 4.28 -5.59 -14.17
CA ARG A 13 4.77 -5.92 -12.83
C ARG A 13 6.22 -5.48 -12.60
N LYS A 14 7.12 -5.78 -13.53
CA LYS A 14 8.53 -5.34 -13.46
C LYS A 14 8.66 -3.82 -13.44
N ARG A 15 7.87 -3.12 -14.25
CA ARG A 15 7.88 -1.65 -14.30
C ARG A 15 7.45 -1.03 -12.97
N VAL A 16 6.37 -1.55 -12.37
CA VAL A 16 5.86 -1.11 -11.06
C VAL A 16 6.90 -1.34 -9.96
N ALA A 17 7.53 -2.51 -9.91
CA ALA A 17 8.59 -2.81 -8.94
C ALA A 17 9.80 -1.88 -9.09
N HIS A 18 10.26 -1.65 -10.33
CA HIS A 18 11.39 -0.77 -10.60
C HIS A 18 11.10 0.69 -10.26
N ARG A 19 9.89 1.20 -10.58
CA ARG A 19 9.44 2.55 -10.19
C ARG A 19 9.50 2.74 -8.67
N ALA A 20 9.14 1.70 -7.93
CA ALA A 20 9.13 1.71 -6.47
C ALA A 20 10.50 1.45 -5.83
N SER A 21 11.56 1.29 -6.63
CA SER A 21 12.90 0.87 -6.14
C SER A 21 12.86 -0.38 -5.28
N TYR A 22 11.93 -1.30 -5.56
CA TYR A 22 11.70 -2.53 -4.79
C TYR A 22 11.38 -2.27 -3.30
N ILE A 23 10.77 -1.12 -3.01
CA ILE A 23 10.27 -0.73 -1.69
C ILE A 23 8.75 -0.70 -1.74
N CYS A 24 8.07 -1.23 -0.71
CA CYS A 24 6.63 -1.15 -0.59
C CYS A 24 6.19 0.31 -0.56
N GLU A 25 5.37 0.73 -1.54
CA GLU A 25 4.97 2.13 -1.72
C GLU A 25 4.01 2.63 -0.62
N TYR A 26 3.50 1.71 0.21
CA TYR A 26 2.66 2.02 1.36
C TYR A 26 3.47 2.17 2.65
N CYS A 27 4.24 1.13 3.01
CA CYS A 27 4.86 1.04 4.32
C CYS A 27 6.38 1.08 4.31
N LEU A 28 7.03 1.34 3.16
CA LEU A 28 8.49 1.43 3.04
C LEU A 28 9.27 0.15 3.42
N ALA A 29 8.59 -1.00 3.56
CA ALA A 29 9.26 -2.29 3.70
C ALA A 29 10.12 -2.57 2.47
N GLN A 30 11.31 -3.15 2.65
CA GLN A 30 12.20 -3.52 1.55
C GLN A 30 11.87 -4.93 1.06
N ASP A 31 11.84 -5.12 -0.26
CA ASP A 31 11.67 -6.46 -0.85
C ASP A 31 12.98 -7.27 -0.80
N GLU A 32 14.12 -6.61 -0.59
CA GLU A 32 15.41 -7.28 -0.40
C GLU A 32 15.35 -8.20 0.83
N GLY A 33 15.59 -9.50 0.62
CA GLY A 33 15.50 -10.53 1.66
C GLY A 33 14.10 -11.14 1.84
N SER A 34 13.09 -10.70 1.07
CA SER A 34 11.76 -11.32 1.05
C SER A 34 11.79 -12.73 0.46
N PHE A 35 11.26 -13.72 1.18
CA PHE A 35 11.17 -15.11 0.69
C PHE A 35 10.07 -15.29 -0.37
N ILE A 36 9.00 -14.49 -0.29
CA ILE A 36 7.80 -14.63 -1.15
C ILE A 36 7.82 -13.62 -2.30
N GLY A 37 8.60 -12.54 -2.17
CA GLY A 37 8.59 -11.39 -3.08
C GLY A 37 7.36 -10.50 -2.87
N PHE A 38 7.47 -9.24 -3.29
CA PHE A 38 6.36 -8.30 -3.26
C PHE A 38 5.50 -8.39 -4.53
N GLU A 39 4.29 -7.88 -4.45
CA GLU A 39 3.29 -7.98 -5.51
C GLU A 39 2.82 -6.60 -5.98
N VAL A 40 2.13 -6.61 -7.12
CA VAL A 40 1.40 -5.44 -7.58
C VAL A 40 0.01 -5.44 -6.95
N ASP A 41 -0.29 -4.40 -6.19
CA ASP A 41 -1.62 -4.11 -5.67
C ASP A 41 -2.35 -3.11 -6.59
N HIS A 42 -3.67 -3.26 -6.68
CA HIS A 42 -4.56 -2.35 -7.37
C HIS A 42 -5.11 -1.33 -6.37
N ILE A 43 -4.71 -0.06 -6.47
CA ILE A 43 -5.14 1.03 -5.57
C ILE A 43 -6.67 1.08 -5.49
N ILE A 44 -7.33 1.15 -6.66
CA ILE A 44 -8.73 0.78 -6.81
C ILE A 44 -8.78 -0.71 -7.16
N SER A 45 -9.33 -1.54 -6.29
CA SER A 45 -9.33 -3.00 -6.49
C SER A 45 -10.17 -3.42 -7.70
N ARG A 46 -9.88 -4.59 -8.28
CA ARG A 46 -10.64 -5.15 -9.41
C ARG A 46 -12.13 -5.39 -9.09
N LYS A 47 -12.46 -5.62 -7.81
CA LYS A 47 -13.86 -5.68 -7.32
C LYS A 47 -14.63 -4.38 -7.59
N HIS A 48 -13.92 -3.26 -7.64
CA HIS A 48 -14.44 -1.93 -7.95
C HIS A 48 -14.06 -1.47 -9.37
N ASN A 49 -13.80 -2.40 -10.29
CA ASN A 49 -13.44 -2.15 -11.69
C ASN A 49 -12.11 -1.39 -11.88
N GLY A 50 -11.18 -1.51 -10.94
CA GLY A 50 -9.83 -0.97 -11.11
C GLY A 50 -9.12 -1.49 -12.36
N SER A 51 -8.38 -0.59 -13.03
CA SER A 51 -7.63 -0.91 -14.25
C SER A 51 -6.26 -1.51 -13.94
N ASN A 52 -5.65 -2.15 -14.94
CA ASN A 52 -4.24 -2.57 -14.92
C ASN A 52 -3.29 -1.44 -15.37
N GLU A 53 -3.76 -0.19 -15.42
CA GLU A 53 -2.96 0.96 -15.81
C GLU A 53 -1.97 1.34 -14.71
N ASP A 54 -0.81 1.87 -15.09
CA ASP A 54 0.27 2.22 -14.15
C ASP A 54 -0.19 3.17 -13.03
N SER A 55 -1.14 4.05 -13.35
CA SER A 55 -1.78 5.01 -12.44
C SER A 55 -2.71 4.39 -11.40
N ASN A 56 -3.02 3.09 -11.49
CA ASN A 56 -3.84 2.35 -10.52
C ASN A 56 -3.06 1.22 -9.83
N LEU A 57 -1.76 1.09 -10.11
CA LEU A 57 -0.94 -0.01 -9.60
C LEU A 57 0.12 0.49 -8.62
N ALA A 58 0.24 -0.20 -7.49
CA ALA A 58 1.26 0.03 -6.47
C ALA A 58 2.12 -1.21 -6.24
N TYR A 59 3.41 -1.03 -5.94
CA TYR A 59 4.26 -2.09 -5.44
C TYR A 59 4.01 -2.27 -3.94
N SER A 60 3.58 -3.45 -3.53
CA SER A 60 3.11 -3.70 -2.18
C SER A 60 3.72 -4.96 -1.60
N CYS A 61 4.15 -4.89 -0.34
CA CYS A 61 4.46 -6.08 0.42
C CYS A 61 3.21 -6.94 0.64
N PRO A 62 3.38 -8.26 0.91
CA PRO A 62 2.25 -9.18 1.10
C PRO A 62 1.28 -8.74 2.20
N ASP A 63 1.79 -8.16 3.30
CA ASP A 63 0.95 -7.72 4.42
C ASP A 63 0.09 -6.51 4.05
N CYS A 64 0.68 -5.48 3.42
CA CYS A 64 -0.08 -4.31 2.98
C CYS A 64 -1.15 -4.70 1.96
N ASN A 65 -0.79 -5.55 0.99
CA ASN A 65 -1.70 -6.01 -0.07
C ASN A 65 -2.88 -6.79 0.54
N ARG A 66 -2.57 -7.75 1.43
CA ARG A 66 -3.58 -8.58 2.11
C ARG A 66 -4.49 -7.76 3.03
N ASN A 67 -3.92 -6.88 3.83
CA ASN A 67 -4.67 -6.12 4.83
C ASN A 67 -5.58 -5.06 4.18
N LYS A 68 -5.13 -4.42 3.10
CA LYS A 68 -5.98 -3.56 2.26
C LYS A 68 -7.10 -4.37 1.62
N GLY A 69 -6.77 -5.55 1.07
CA GLY A 69 -7.71 -6.40 0.37
C GLY A 69 -8.43 -5.64 -0.76
N THR A 70 -9.76 -5.63 -0.72
CA THR A 70 -10.56 -4.91 -1.72
C THR A 70 -10.91 -3.48 -1.34
N ASP A 71 -10.56 -3.06 -0.12
CA ASP A 71 -11.06 -1.83 0.48
C ASP A 71 -10.35 -0.60 -0.11
N LEU A 72 -11.07 0.51 -0.16
CA LEU A 72 -10.60 1.80 -0.70
C LEU A 72 -10.50 2.90 0.37
N ALA A 73 -11.17 2.66 1.49
CA ALA A 73 -11.41 3.62 2.56
C ALA A 73 -11.76 2.87 3.85
N SER A 74 -11.70 3.58 4.96
CA SER A 74 -12.24 3.13 6.24
C SER A 74 -12.96 4.29 6.93
N ILE A 75 -13.47 4.01 8.12
CA ILE A 75 -14.16 4.99 8.95
C ILE A 75 -13.15 5.59 9.93
N ASP A 76 -13.04 6.92 9.98
CA ASP A 76 -12.44 7.57 11.14
C ASP A 76 -13.45 7.59 12.28
N TRP A 77 -13.26 6.75 13.30
CA TRP A 77 -14.23 6.59 14.38
C TRP A 77 -14.43 7.83 15.27
N ASN A 78 -13.53 8.81 15.18
CA ASN A 78 -13.68 10.09 15.88
C ASN A 78 -14.73 10.98 15.23
N THR A 79 -14.74 11.05 13.90
CA THR A 79 -15.61 11.94 13.10
C THR A 79 -16.81 11.21 12.49
N ARG A 80 -16.72 9.88 12.36
CA ARG A 80 -17.62 9.00 11.59
C ARG A 80 -17.59 9.23 10.08
N ASP A 81 -16.59 9.96 9.59
CA ASP A 81 -16.41 10.18 8.16
C ASP A 81 -15.79 8.96 7.47
N ILE A 82 -16.16 8.76 6.20
CA ILE A 82 -15.48 7.80 5.31
C ILE A 82 -14.22 8.49 4.78
N VAL A 83 -13.06 7.92 5.11
CA VAL A 83 -11.76 8.46 4.74
C VAL A 83 -11.05 7.45 3.85
N ARG A 84 -10.68 7.88 2.65
CA ARG A 84 -9.91 7.06 1.70
C ARG A 84 -8.55 6.67 2.28
N PHE A 85 -8.00 5.57 1.80
CA PHE A 85 -6.61 5.23 2.08
C PHE A 85 -5.64 6.15 1.34
N PHE A 86 -4.39 6.13 1.79
CA PHE A 86 -3.26 6.74 1.11
C PHE A 86 -3.10 6.16 -0.30
N ASN A 87 -2.88 7.03 -1.27
CA ASN A 87 -2.71 6.70 -2.67
C ASN A 87 -1.31 7.12 -3.14
N PRO A 88 -0.36 6.18 -3.36
CA PRO A 88 1.02 6.50 -3.73
C PRO A 88 1.17 7.11 -5.15
N ARG A 89 0.06 7.28 -5.89
CA ARG A 89 0.05 7.94 -7.21
C ARG A 89 -0.36 9.41 -7.12
N THR A 90 -1.06 9.82 -6.07
CA THR A 90 -1.59 11.18 -5.93
C THR A 90 -1.17 11.88 -4.64
N ASP A 91 -0.74 11.12 -3.63
CA ASP A 91 -0.37 11.65 -2.33
C ASP A 91 1.15 11.63 -2.14
N ILE A 92 1.66 12.61 -1.40
CA ILE A 92 3.06 12.65 -0.98
C ILE A 92 3.19 11.92 0.36
N TRP A 93 4.00 10.86 0.42
CA TRP A 93 4.13 10.02 1.62
C TRP A 93 4.46 10.83 2.89
N ALA A 94 5.40 11.77 2.79
CA ALA A 94 5.85 12.61 3.89
C ALA A 94 4.82 13.64 4.39
N GLU A 95 3.72 13.87 3.65
CA GLU A 95 2.59 14.68 4.12
C GLU A 95 1.63 13.89 5.00
N HIS A 96 1.64 12.56 4.90
CA HIS A 96 0.72 11.68 5.63
C HIS A 96 1.39 10.90 6.75
N PHE A 97 2.71 10.68 6.66
CA PHE A 97 3.45 9.81 7.54
C PHE A 97 4.84 10.35 7.92
N ARG A 98 5.35 9.89 9.06
CA ARG A 98 6.77 9.98 9.44
C ARG A 98 7.29 8.60 9.83
N LEU A 99 8.54 8.30 9.50
CA LEU A 99 9.19 7.05 9.88
C LEU A 99 10.17 7.32 11.03
N SER A 100 10.07 6.53 12.10
CA SER A 100 11.01 6.56 13.24
C SER A 100 11.24 5.14 13.72
N GLU A 101 12.47 4.64 13.62
CA GLU A 101 12.84 3.28 14.09
C GLU A 101 11.90 2.17 13.57
N GLY A 102 11.51 2.24 12.29
CA GLY A 102 10.57 1.30 11.66
C GLY A 102 9.09 1.52 12.01
N PHE A 103 8.79 2.38 12.98
CA PHE A 103 7.43 2.81 13.30
C PHE A 103 6.99 3.92 12.35
N ILE A 104 5.80 3.77 11.78
CA ILE A 104 5.18 4.77 10.91
C ILE A 104 4.15 5.56 11.71
N GLU A 105 4.49 6.79 12.05
CA GLU A 105 3.58 7.74 12.71
C GLU A 105 2.64 8.36 11.65
N PRO A 106 1.31 8.18 11.76
CA PRO A 106 0.36 8.89 10.91
C PRO A 106 0.18 10.34 11.38
N ILE A 107 0.38 11.31 10.48
CA ILE A 107 0.25 12.74 10.78
C ILE A 107 -1.02 13.39 10.19
N THR A 108 -1.85 12.60 9.50
CA THR A 108 -3.15 13.02 8.95
C THR A 108 -4.22 11.94 9.18
N VAL A 109 -5.49 12.27 9.00
CA VAL A 109 -6.59 11.28 9.11
C VAL A 109 -6.49 10.19 8.04
N ILE A 110 -6.08 10.54 6.81
CA ILE A 110 -5.77 9.55 5.74
C ILE A 110 -4.67 8.61 6.20
N GLY A 111 -3.60 9.17 6.78
CA GLY A 111 -2.49 8.37 7.32
C GLY A 111 -2.96 7.43 8.43
N LYS A 112 -3.79 7.93 9.36
CA LYS A 112 -4.33 7.16 10.49
C LYS A 112 -5.12 5.95 10.00
N VAL A 113 -6.14 6.16 9.16
CA VAL A 113 -6.98 5.05 8.67
C VAL A 113 -6.18 4.06 7.82
N THR A 114 -5.14 4.53 7.11
CA THR A 114 -4.24 3.66 6.34
C THR A 114 -3.38 2.80 7.28
N VAL A 115 -2.70 3.41 8.26
CA VAL A 115 -1.86 2.69 9.25
C VAL A 115 -2.67 1.62 9.96
N ASP A 116 -3.89 1.95 10.39
CA ASP A 116 -4.76 1.06 11.15
C ASP A 116 -5.22 -0.14 10.32
N ILE A 117 -5.75 0.10 9.10
CA ILE A 117 -6.24 -0.99 8.24
C ILE A 117 -5.10 -1.81 7.69
N PHE A 118 -4.03 -1.18 7.20
CA PHE A 118 -2.89 -1.90 6.62
C PHE A 118 -2.00 -2.52 7.70
N ARG A 119 -2.25 -2.19 8.98
CA ARG A 119 -1.53 -2.65 10.17
C ARG A 119 -0.03 -2.40 10.11
N PHE A 120 0.37 -1.23 9.64
CA PHE A 120 1.80 -0.93 9.41
C PHE A 120 2.64 -1.26 10.64
N ASN A 121 2.17 -0.91 11.84
CA ASN A 121 2.96 -0.99 13.06
C ASN A 121 2.75 -2.27 13.87
N ASP A 122 2.23 -3.35 13.26
CA ASP A 122 2.31 -4.68 13.89
C ASP A 122 3.78 -4.99 14.20
N LYS A 123 4.07 -5.39 15.45
CA LYS A 123 5.45 -5.51 15.98
C LYS A 123 6.39 -6.32 15.09
N ILE A 124 5.86 -7.38 14.45
CA ILE A 124 6.62 -8.27 13.58
C ILE A 124 7.10 -7.57 12.29
N ARG A 125 6.48 -6.45 11.90
CA ARG A 125 6.73 -5.73 10.64
C ARG A 125 7.64 -4.50 10.81
N LEU A 126 7.98 -4.12 12.04
CA LEU A 126 8.87 -2.98 12.29
C LEU A 126 10.28 -3.20 11.72
N PRO A 127 10.90 -4.40 11.83
CA PRO A 127 12.23 -4.64 11.28
C PRO A 127 12.32 -4.51 9.76
N ASP A 128 11.22 -4.71 9.03
CA ASP A 128 11.19 -4.68 7.55
C ASP A 128 11.54 -3.31 6.96
N ARG A 129 11.55 -2.25 7.78
CA ARG A 129 11.71 -0.84 7.39
C ARG A 129 13.01 -0.22 7.88
N GLY A 130 13.87 -0.99 8.53
CA GLY A 130 15.11 -0.48 9.08
C GLY A 130 16.03 -1.57 9.57
N ILE A 131 17.22 -1.61 8.97
CA ILE A 131 18.46 -1.53 9.75
C ILE A 131 19.07 -0.19 9.33
N PHE A 132 18.98 0.82 10.19
CA PHE A 132 19.77 2.04 10.09
C PHE A 132 20.68 2.12 11.30
#